data_AF-A0A9P3G8Y6-F1
#
_entry.id   AF-A0A9P3G8Y6-F1
#
_cell.length_a   1.000
_cell.length_b   1.000
_cell.length_c   1.000
_cell.angle_alpha   90.00
_cell.angle_beta   90.00
_cell.angle_gamma   90.00
#
_symmetry.space_group_name_H-M   'P 1'
#
loop_
_entity.id
_entity.type
_entity.pdbx_description
1 polymer ?
#
loop_
_entity_poly.entity_id
_entity_poly.type
_entity_poly.pdbx_seq_one_letter_code
_entity_poly.pdbx_strand_id
1 'polypeptide(L)'
;MSDVPSSMPTGPVEIIVEIIWTDPALKQLDIMPDEPRFKGDKKAWHEKRVRKHAKTNAPKATRARIRKPVHSGGTKPDEPEHITVTYKQRNKDLGAQHVYTDGVTTEDEAEGAQTTFADAMST
;
A
#
# COMPACT_ATOMS: atom_id res chain seq x y z
N MET A 1 46.35 -5.59 -22.23
CA MET A 1 45.04 -6.18 -21.94
C MET A 1 44.32 -5.16 -21.09
N SER A 2 43.39 -4.42 -21.66
CA SER A 2 42.74 -3.29 -20.99
C SER A 2 41.37 -3.75 -20.49
N ASP A 3 41.23 -3.84 -19.17
CA ASP A 3 39.98 -4.11 -18.48
C ASP A 3 38.93 -3.04 -18.79
N VAL A 4 37.77 -3.49 -19.25
CA VAL A 4 36.60 -2.64 -19.50
C VAL A 4 35.75 -2.66 -18.23
N PRO A 5 35.53 -1.53 -17.52
CA PRO A 5 34.62 -1.53 -16.39
C PRO A 5 33.18 -1.67 -16.91
N SER A 6 32.60 -2.84 -16.67
CA SER A 6 31.19 -3.12 -16.96
C SER A 6 30.31 -2.32 -16.00
N SER A 7 29.89 -1.14 -16.45
CA SER A 7 28.94 -0.28 -15.75
C SER A 7 27.55 -0.93 -15.79
N MET A 8 27.21 -1.70 -14.76
CA MET A 8 25.86 -2.20 -14.56
C MET A 8 24.90 -1.03 -14.27
N PRO A 9 23.78 -0.88 -15.00
CA PRO A 9 22.81 0.16 -14.72
C PRO A 9 22.14 -0.11 -13.37
N THR A 10 22.55 0.65 -12.35
CA THR A 10 21.89 0.68 -11.04
C THR A 10 20.72 1.65 -11.12
N GLY A 11 19.73 1.30 -11.94
CA GLY A 11 18.42 1.94 -11.87
C GLY A 11 17.63 1.36 -10.69
N PRO A 12 16.77 2.13 -10.01
CA PRO A 12 15.83 1.56 -9.06
C PRO A 12 14.98 0.53 -9.81
N VAL A 13 15.08 -0.74 -9.39
CA VAL A 13 14.24 -1.81 -9.95
C VAL A 13 12.81 -1.47 -9.57
N GLU A 14 12.03 -0.97 -10.52
CA GLU A 14 10.60 -0.79 -10.30
C GLU A 14 9.99 -2.16 -10.03
N ILE A 15 9.55 -2.38 -8.80
CA ILE A 15 8.83 -3.60 -8.43
C ILE A 15 7.47 -3.54 -9.12
N ILE A 16 7.39 -4.14 -10.31
CA ILE A 16 6.15 -4.28 -11.06
C ILE A 16 5.39 -5.47 -10.47
N VAL A 17 4.40 -5.17 -9.61
CA VAL A 17 3.49 -6.17 -9.06
C VAL A 17 2.26 -6.26 -9.96
N GLU A 18 2.01 -7.45 -10.51
CA GLU A 18 0.79 -7.74 -11.26
C GLU A 18 -0.41 -7.74 -10.30
N ILE A 19 -1.37 -6.83 -10.53
CA ILE A 19 -2.58 -6.74 -9.71
C ILE A 19 -3.68 -7.58 -10.34
N ILE A 20 -4.20 -8.54 -9.59
CA ILE A 20 -5.26 -9.46 -10.03
C ILE A 20 -6.47 -9.27 -9.14
N TRP A 21 -7.61 -8.99 -9.74
CA TRP A 21 -8.89 -8.93 -9.04
C TRP A 21 -9.55 -10.30 -9.02
N THR A 22 -10.17 -10.68 -7.90
CA THR A 22 -11.06 -11.84 -7.87
C THR A 22 -12.45 -11.45 -8.37
N ASP A 23 -13.19 -12.40 -8.95
CA ASP A 23 -14.56 -12.14 -9.39
C ASP A 23 -15.48 -11.61 -8.27
N PRO A 24 -15.41 -12.13 -7.02
CA PRO A 24 -16.14 -11.52 -5.92
C PRO A 24 -15.72 -10.08 -5.62
N ALA A 25 -14.43 -9.74 -5.74
CA ALA A 25 -13.95 -8.39 -5.52
C ALA A 25 -14.44 -7.42 -6.61
N LEU A 26 -14.47 -7.87 -7.88
CA LEU A 26 -15.03 -7.08 -8.98
C LEU A 26 -16.51 -6.79 -8.76
N LYS A 27 -17.30 -7.81 -8.40
CA LYS A 27 -18.73 -7.62 -8.07
C LYS A 27 -18.94 -6.63 -6.94
N GLN A 28 -18.09 -6.66 -5.91
CA GLN A 28 -18.14 -5.69 -4.81
C GLN A 28 -17.73 -4.28 -5.25
N LEU A 29 -16.74 -4.17 -6.14
CA LEU A 29 -16.29 -2.89 -6.69
C LEU A 29 -17.39 -2.21 -7.51
N ASP A 30 -18.18 -2.99 -8.26
CA ASP A 30 -19.26 -2.48 -9.10
C ASP A 30 -20.37 -1.84 -8.25
N ILE A 31 -20.77 -2.49 -7.15
CA ILE A 31 -21.83 -1.99 -6.25
C ILE A 31 -21.36 -0.94 -5.24
N MET A 32 -20.05 -0.71 -5.14
CA MET A 32 -19.48 0.28 -4.23
C MET A 32 -19.92 1.69 -4.64
N PRO A 33 -20.37 2.54 -3.69
CA PRO A 33 -20.69 3.93 -3.99
C PRO A 33 -19.46 4.64 -4.53
N ASP A 34 -19.65 5.57 -5.47
CA ASP A 34 -18.56 6.44 -5.88
C ASP A 34 -18.30 7.47 -4.78
N GLU A 35 -17.05 7.60 -4.39
CA GLU A 35 -16.61 8.51 -3.34
C GLU A 35 -15.61 9.50 -3.93
N PRO A 36 -15.54 10.74 -3.42
CA PRO A 36 -14.61 11.75 -3.92
C PRO A 36 -13.15 11.27 -3.97
N ARG A 37 -12.75 10.37 -3.05
CA ARG A 37 -11.40 9.79 -3.00
C ARG A 37 -11.05 8.95 -4.23
N PHE A 38 -12.03 8.35 -4.90
CA PHE A 38 -11.82 7.52 -6.09
C PHE A 38 -11.66 8.32 -7.37
N LYS A 39 -12.07 9.59 -7.39
CA LYS A 39 -11.98 10.49 -8.57
C LYS A 39 -12.62 9.87 -9.83
N GLY A 40 -13.71 9.11 -9.66
CA GLY A 40 -14.42 8.44 -10.76
C GLY A 40 -13.78 7.12 -11.23
N ASP A 41 -12.61 6.71 -10.71
CA ASP A 41 -12.00 5.41 -11.03
C ASP A 41 -11.65 4.63 -9.75
N LYS A 42 -12.66 3.92 -9.25
CA LYS A 42 -12.56 3.02 -8.10
C LYS A 42 -11.43 2.01 -8.31
N LYS A 43 -11.34 1.41 -9.50
CA LYS A 43 -10.39 0.33 -9.77
C LYS A 43 -8.95 0.84 -9.71
N ALA A 44 -8.63 1.90 -10.45
CA ALA A 44 -7.29 2.47 -10.47
C ALA A 44 -6.84 2.96 -9.10
N TRP A 45 -7.77 3.52 -8.30
CA TRP A 45 -7.46 3.95 -6.94
C TRP A 45 -6.99 2.79 -6.05
N HIS A 46 -7.72 1.67 -6.07
CA HIS A 46 -7.36 0.47 -5.30
C HIS A 46 -6.02 -0.12 -5.76
N GLU A 47 -5.82 -0.23 -7.07
CA GLU A 47 -4.56 -0.74 -7.63
C GLU A 47 -3.37 0.12 -7.23
N LYS A 48 -3.52 1.46 -7.27
CA LYS A 48 -2.47 2.40 -6.85
C LYS A 48 -2.10 2.19 -5.38
N ARG A 49 -3.09 2.03 -4.49
CA ARG A 49 -2.85 1.77 -3.06
C ARG A 49 -2.15 0.44 -2.82
N VAL A 50 -2.61 -0.63 -3.48
CA VAL A 50 -1.99 -1.96 -3.35
C VAL A 50 -0.56 -1.97 -3.89
N ARG A 51 -0.28 -1.27 -5.00
CA ARG A 51 1.09 -1.12 -5.52
C ARG A 51 1.99 -0.35 -4.55
N LYS A 52 1.51 0.77 -3.98
CA LYS A 52 2.27 1.53 -2.97
C LYS A 52 2.60 0.64 -1.75
N HIS A 53 1.60 -0.07 -1.23
CA HIS A 53 1.77 -0.97 -0.09
C HIS A 53 2.73 -2.13 -0.39
N ALA A 54 2.67 -2.71 -1.59
CA ALA A 54 3.54 -3.81 -1.98
C ALA A 54 5.01 -3.40 -2.00
N LYS A 55 5.33 -2.16 -2.41
CA LYS A 55 6.72 -1.66 -2.41
C LYS A 55 7.36 -1.69 -1.02
N THR A 56 6.60 -1.35 0.01
CA THR A 56 7.09 -1.30 1.40
C THR A 56 6.99 -2.66 2.09
N ASN A 57 5.81 -3.30 2.05
CA ASN A 57 5.50 -4.46 2.90
C ASN A 57 5.70 -5.81 2.22
N ALA A 58 5.76 -5.84 0.88
CA ALA A 58 5.90 -7.07 0.12
C ALA A 58 6.83 -6.88 -1.11
N PRO A 59 8.07 -6.38 -0.95
CA PRO A 59 8.93 -6.02 -2.08
C PRO A 59 9.33 -7.22 -2.96
N LYS A 60 9.17 -8.44 -2.46
CA LYS A 60 9.43 -9.69 -3.19
C LYS A 60 8.20 -10.24 -3.92
N ALA A 61 7.04 -9.60 -3.76
CA ALA A 61 5.81 -10.04 -4.41
C ALA A 61 5.89 -9.80 -5.91
N THR A 62 5.52 -10.80 -6.69
CA THR A 62 5.34 -10.68 -8.14
C THR A 62 3.87 -10.44 -8.49
N ARG A 63 2.95 -10.88 -7.62
CA ARG A 63 1.50 -10.77 -7.81
C ARG A 63 0.82 -10.30 -6.53
N ALA A 64 -0.23 -9.50 -6.68
CA ALA A 64 -1.12 -9.08 -5.62
C ALA A 64 -2.56 -9.39 -6.02
N ARG A 65 -3.20 -10.29 -5.28
CA ARG A 65 -4.58 -10.70 -5.52
C ARG A 65 -5.52 -9.93 -4.61
N ILE A 66 -6.26 -8.96 -5.13
CA ILE A 66 -7.27 -8.22 -4.39
C ILE A 66 -8.46 -9.13 -4.18
N ARG A 67 -8.74 -9.49 -2.93
CA ARG A 67 -9.84 -10.39 -2.54
C ARG A 67 -11.10 -9.64 -2.14
N LYS A 68 -10.93 -8.43 -1.63
CA LYS A 68 -12.01 -7.48 -1.32
C LYS A 68 -11.51 -6.06 -1.62
N PRO A 69 -12.32 -5.19 -2.25
CA PRO A 69 -12.04 -3.76 -2.31
C PRO A 69 -12.11 -3.14 -0.90
N VAL A 70 -12.05 -1.81 -0.80
CA VAL A 70 -12.14 -1.11 0.48
C VAL A 70 -13.44 -1.50 1.21
N HIS A 71 -13.31 -1.86 2.47
CA HIS A 71 -14.42 -2.20 3.34
C HIS A 71 -14.04 -1.93 4.80
N SER A 72 -15.04 -1.63 5.62
CA SER A 72 -14.93 -1.63 7.07
C SER A 72 -14.81 -3.08 7.58
N GLY A 73 -14.08 -3.29 8.67
CA GLY A 73 -13.91 -4.63 9.21
C GLY A 73 -15.24 -5.30 9.56
N GLY A 74 -15.37 -6.58 9.21
CA GLY A 74 -16.65 -7.28 9.29
C GLY A 74 -17.15 -7.44 10.72
N THR A 75 -16.36 -8.11 11.57
CA THR A 75 -16.76 -8.47 12.95
C THR A 75 -16.36 -7.41 13.98
N LYS A 76 -15.43 -6.52 13.63
CA LYS A 76 -14.95 -5.45 14.50
C LYS A 76 -15.37 -4.11 13.89
N PRO A 77 -16.41 -3.45 14.43
CA PRO A 77 -16.91 -2.19 13.87
C PRO A 77 -15.85 -1.08 13.94
N ASP A 78 -14.90 -1.18 14.87
CA ASP A 78 -13.82 -0.20 15.06
C ASP A 78 -12.60 -0.46 14.15
N GLU A 79 -12.62 -1.51 13.32
CA GLU A 79 -11.50 -1.79 12.44
C GLU A 79 -11.47 -0.78 11.28
N PRO A 80 -10.34 -0.07 11.08
CA PRO A 80 -10.21 0.94 10.04
C PRO A 80 -10.46 0.37 8.64
N GLU A 81 -10.87 1.24 7.72
CA GLU A 81 -11.17 0.82 6.35
C GLU A 81 -9.90 0.30 5.66
N HIS A 82 -10.04 -0.83 4.97
CA HIS A 82 -8.89 -1.48 4.35
C HIS A 82 -9.26 -2.31 3.11
N ILE A 83 -8.25 -2.58 2.29
CA ILE A 83 -8.32 -3.48 1.14
C ILE A 83 -7.71 -4.82 1.56
N THR A 84 -8.43 -5.94 1.38
CA THR A 84 -7.84 -7.27 1.62
C THR A 84 -7.11 -7.74 0.36
N VAL A 85 -5.80 -7.92 0.47
CA VAL A 85 -4.95 -8.41 -0.62
C VAL A 85 -4.20 -9.66 -0.17
N THR A 86 -3.92 -10.57 -1.10
CA THR A 86 -2.97 -11.67 -0.88
C THR A 86 -1.79 -11.50 -1.81
N TYR A 87 -0.59 -11.41 -1.24
CA TYR A 87 0.64 -11.28 -2.01
C TYR A 87 1.22 -12.65 -2.34
N LYS A 88 1.75 -12.80 -3.56
CA LYS A 88 2.43 -14.00 -4.02
C LYS A 88 3.79 -13.69 -4.61
N GLN A 89 4.76 -14.53 -4.31
CA GLN A 89 6.05 -14.59 -5.00
C GLN A 89 6.08 -15.85 -5.84
N ARG A 90 5.86 -15.72 -7.15
CA ARG A 90 5.66 -16.86 -8.07
C ARG A 90 4.53 -17.76 -7.56
N ASN A 91 4.84 -19.01 -7.20
CA ASN A 91 3.89 -20.00 -6.68
C ASN A 91 3.76 -20.00 -5.14
N LYS A 92 4.56 -19.18 -4.44
CA LYS A 92 4.54 -19.11 -2.98
C LYS A 92 3.59 -18.01 -2.51
N ASP A 93 2.66 -18.37 -1.64
CA ASP A 93 1.85 -17.40 -0.91
C ASP A 93 2.69 -16.70 0.17
N LEU A 94 2.66 -15.37 0.17
CA LEU A 94 3.30 -14.52 1.18
C LEU A 94 2.30 -14.13 2.30
N GLY A 95 1.04 -14.53 2.16
CA GLY A 95 -0.02 -14.26 3.13
C GLY A 95 -1.01 -13.19 2.68
N ALA A 96 -2.13 -13.13 3.40
CA ALA A 96 -3.12 -12.08 3.27
C ALA A 96 -2.72 -10.88 4.13
N GLN A 97 -2.88 -9.68 3.60
CA GLN A 97 -2.59 -8.42 4.26
C GLN A 97 -3.75 -7.44 4.09
N HIS A 98 -3.88 -6.55 5.05
CA HIS A 98 -4.84 -5.45 5.04
C HIS A 98 -4.11 -4.17 4.63
N VAL A 99 -4.52 -3.57 3.52
CA VAL A 99 -4.00 -2.28 3.06
C VAL A 99 -4.93 -1.20 3.55
N TYR A 100 -4.59 -0.57 4.67
CA TYR A 100 -5.41 0.47 5.30
C TYR A 100 -5.50 1.72 4.41
N THR A 101 -6.70 2.31 4.34
CA THR A 101 -6.99 3.44 3.46
C THR A 101 -6.75 4.80 4.13
N ASP A 102 -6.75 4.80 5.46
CA ASP A 102 -6.97 5.99 6.29
C ASP A 102 -5.68 6.79 6.58
N GLY A 103 -4.61 6.50 5.85
CA GLY A 103 -3.42 7.34 5.84
C GLY A 103 -2.53 7.27 7.08
N VAL A 104 -2.90 6.53 8.13
CA VAL A 104 -1.98 6.22 9.23
C VAL A 104 -1.12 5.01 8.86
N THR A 105 -0.31 5.16 7.82
CA THR A 105 0.96 4.42 7.81
C THR A 105 1.89 5.21 8.71
N THR A 106 2.24 4.59 9.84
CA THR A 106 3.02 5.09 10.98
C THR A 106 4.48 5.45 10.62
N GLU A 107 4.69 6.20 9.55
CA GLU A 107 6.04 6.61 9.08
C GLU A 107 6.13 8.11 8.73
N ASP A 108 5.03 8.89 8.78
CA ASP A 108 5.03 10.35 8.53
C ASP A 108 4.91 11.22 9.81
N GLU A 109 4.99 10.64 11.02
CA GLU A 109 5.04 11.39 12.30
C GLU A 109 6.39 11.29 13.03
N ALA A 110 7.50 11.18 12.29
CA ALA A 110 8.86 11.23 12.86
C ALA A 110 9.59 12.58 12.68
N GLU A 111 9.00 13.57 12.01
CA GLU A 111 9.55 14.94 11.93
C GLU A 111 8.49 15.97 12.35
N GLY A 112 8.40 16.24 13.65
CA GLY A 112 7.53 17.31 14.14
C GLY A 112 7.62 17.59 15.63
N ALA A 113 8.24 16.71 16.42
CA ALA A 113 8.53 16.98 17.83
C ALA A 113 9.88 17.70 17.98
N GLN A 114 9.90 19.02 17.77
CA GLN A 114 10.84 19.87 18.51
C GLN A 114 10.04 20.87 19.34
N THR A 115 9.54 20.34 20.44
CA THR A 115 9.23 21.12 21.64
C THR A 115 10.54 21.69 22.18
N THR A 116 10.80 22.98 21.98
CA THR A 116 11.73 23.73 22.82
C THR A 116 10.92 24.65 23.74
N PHE A 117 10.39 24.07 24.82
CA PHE A 117 10.18 24.81 26.05
C PHE A 117 11.54 24.90 26.75
N ALA A 118 12.29 25.96 26.45
CA ALA A 118 13.30 26.50 27.36
C ALA A 118 12.63 27.68 28.07
N ASP A 119 12.30 27.53 29.35
CA ASP A 119 13.16 27.98 30.46
C ASP A 119 13.13 29.52 30.54
N ALA A 120 12.21 30.07 31.32
CA ALA A 120 12.42 30.44 32.72
C ALA A 120 13.01 31.85 32.88
N MET A 121 12.20 32.69 33.53
CA MET A 121 12.54 33.66 34.56
C MET A 121 13.51 34.82 34.29
N SER A 122 13.12 35.92 34.92
CA SER A 122 13.89 37.11 35.33
C SER A 122 14.07 38.19 34.26
N THR A 123 13.32 39.29 34.39
CA THR A 123 13.60 40.36 35.36
C THR A 123 12.34 41.18 35.60
#